data_AF-A0A142LG68-F1
#
_entry.id   AF-A0A142LG68-F1
#
_cell.length_a   1.000
_cell.length_b   1.000
_cell.length_c   1.000
_cell.angle_alpha   90.00
_cell.angle_beta   90.00
_cell.angle_gamma   90.00
#
_symmetry.space_group_name_H-M   'P 1'
#
loop_
_entity.id
_entity.type
_entity.pdbx_description
1 polymer ?
#
loop_
_entity_poly.entity_id
_entity_poly.type
_entity_poly.pdbx_seq_one_letter_code
_entity_poly.pdbx_strand_id
1 'polypeptide(L)'
;MVDILALVLHHDESAVLCAVELALESGAASKQHILNILSQLVEGSAPQPIATPAPLSLKVEPEANVTRYDTLRPVAQSGGRYAA
;
A
#
# COMPACT_ATOMS: atom_id res chain seq x y z
N MET A 1 -0.98 18.89 -10.80
CA MET A 1 -1.46 18.49 -12.14
C MET A 1 -0.39 18.64 -13.21
N VAL A 2 0.42 19.72 -13.20
CA VAL A 2 1.60 19.87 -14.08
C VAL A 2 2.54 18.66 -14.06
N ASP A 3 2.75 18.07 -12.87
CA ASP A 3 3.61 16.89 -12.72
C ASP A 3 3.20 15.70 -13.58
N ILE A 4 1.92 15.56 -13.95
CA ILE A 4 1.46 14.48 -14.82
C ILE A 4 1.94 14.70 -16.26
N LEU A 5 1.92 15.95 -16.74
CA LEU A 5 2.45 16.28 -18.07
C LEU A 5 3.96 16.07 -18.14
N ALA A 6 4.67 16.30 -17.03
CA ALA A 6 6.11 16.05 -16.95
C ALA A 6 6.48 14.56 -17.09
N LEU A 7 5.55 13.62 -16.83
CA LEU A 7 5.80 12.18 -16.98
C LEU A 7 6.13 11.77 -18.42
N VAL A 8 5.67 12.53 -19.41
CA VAL A 8 5.95 12.29 -20.84
C VAL A 8 7.45 12.45 -21.17
N LEU A 9 8.23 13.11 -20.31
CA LEU A 9 9.69 13.20 -20.46
C LEU A 9 10.41 11.88 -20.13
N HIS A 10 9.74 10.98 -19.41
CA HIS A 10 10.34 9.76 -18.86
C HIS A 10 9.59 8.48 -19.27
N HIS A 11 8.35 8.61 -19.72
CA HIS A 11 7.48 7.51 -20.11
C HIS A 11 6.89 7.77 -21.50
N ASP A 12 6.47 6.69 -22.15
CA ASP A 12 5.77 6.80 -23.43
C ASP A 12 4.46 7.58 -23.28
N GLU A 13 4.22 8.53 -24.18
CA GLU A 13 3.05 9.41 -24.15
C GLU A 13 1.73 8.62 -24.14
N SER A 14 1.66 7.53 -24.91
CA SER A 14 0.44 6.71 -25.00
C SER A 14 0.12 6.00 -23.69
N ALA A 15 1.15 5.59 -22.94
CA ALA A 15 0.98 4.99 -21.62
C ALA A 15 0.47 6.03 -20.59
N VAL A 16 0.98 7.26 -20.66
CA VAL A 16 0.53 8.36 -19.79
C VAL A 16 -0.92 8.74 -20.11
N LEU A 17 -1.29 8.83 -21.38
CA LEU A 17 -2.66 9.10 -21.80
C LEU A 17 -3.62 8.01 -21.31
N CYS A 18 -3.28 6.75 -21.56
CA CYS A 18 -4.08 5.60 -21.10
C CYS A 18 -4.27 5.60 -19.58
N ALA A 19 -3.22 5.90 -18.81
CA ALA A 19 -3.32 5.98 -17.36
C ALA A 19 -4.27 7.10 -16.88
N VAL A 20 -4.30 8.24 -17.58
CA VAL A 20 -5.21 9.36 -17.28
C VAL A 20 -6.66 9.00 -17.64
N GLU A 21 -6.89 8.37 -18.79
CA GLU A 21 -8.22 7.92 -19.21
C GLU A 21 -8.81 6.92 -18.21
N LEU A 22 -8.05 5.89 -17.83
CA LEU A 22 -8.48 4.90 -16.83
C LEU A 22 -8.75 5.54 -15.45
N ALA A 23 -7.96 6.54 -15.06
CA ALA A 23 -8.18 7.27 -13.81
C ALA A 23 -9.44 8.14 -13.83
N LEU A 24 -9.82 8.66 -15.01
CA LEU A 24 -11.06 9.42 -15.19
C LEU A 24 -12.27 8.48 -15.19
N GLU A 25 -12.18 7.33 -15.86
CA GLU A 25 -13.21 6.29 -15.88
C GLU A 25 -13.51 5.74 -14.48
N SER A 26 -12.49 5.62 -13.63
CA SER A 26 -12.66 5.20 -12.23
C SER A 26 -13.31 6.26 -11.33
N GLY A 27 -13.48 7.49 -11.85
CA GLY A 27 -14.00 8.64 -11.09
C GLY A 27 -13.00 9.21 -10.08
N ALA A 28 -11.75 8.73 -10.07
CA ALA A 28 -10.73 9.09 -9.08
C ALA A 28 -9.42 9.57 -9.73
N ALA A 29 -9.49 10.63 -10.53
CA ALA A 29 -8.34 11.21 -11.25
C ALA A 29 -7.39 12.02 -10.35
N SER A 30 -6.91 11.41 -9.26
CA SER A 30 -5.84 11.97 -8.44
C SER A 30 -4.47 11.65 -9.03
N LYS A 31 -3.47 12.50 -8.74
CA LYS A 31 -2.06 12.27 -9.13
C LYS A 31 -1.58 10.88 -8.71
N GLN A 32 -1.90 10.48 -7.48
CA GLN A 32 -1.50 9.19 -6.91
C GLN A 32 -2.09 8.02 -7.71
N HIS A 33 -3.37 8.14 -8.10
CA HIS A 33 -4.07 7.10 -8.82
C HIS A 33 -3.53 6.94 -10.25
N ILE A 34 -3.30 8.06 -10.95
CA ILE A 34 -2.68 8.06 -12.29
C ILE A 34 -1.29 7.41 -12.25
N LEU A 35 -0.45 7.76 -11.27
CA LEU A 35 0.88 7.17 -11.11
C LEU A 35 0.84 5.66 -10.87
N ASN A 36 -0.14 5.20 -10.08
CA ASN A 36 -0.33 3.77 -9.79
C ASN A 36 -0.78 2.98 -11.03
N ILE A 37 -1.64 3.56 -11.86
CA ILE A 37 -2.03 2.94 -13.14
C ILE A 37 -0.84 2.92 -14.09
N LEU A 38 -0.12 4.04 -14.21
CA LEU A 38 1.05 4.13 -15.09
C LEU A 38 2.13 3.12 -14.70
N SER A 39 2.42 2.95 -13.41
CA SER A 39 3.39 1.93 -12.96
C SER A 39 2.94 0.53 -13.36
N GLN A 40 1.64 0.22 -13.22
CA GLN A 40 1.10 -1.08 -13.62
C GLN A 40 1.14 -1.32 -15.13
N LEU A 41 0.93 -0.28 -15.95
CA LEU A 41 1.03 -0.38 -17.42
C LEU A 41 2.49 -0.63 -17.87
N VAL A 42 3.46 -0.06 -17.14
CA VAL A 42 4.90 -0.15 -17.49
C VAL A 42 5.55 -1.42 -16.92
N GLU A 43 5.22 -1.81 -15.69
CA GLU A 43 5.85 -2.95 -14.99
C GLU A 43 5.35 -4.32 -15.50
N GLY A 44 4.33 -4.34 -16.37
CA GLY A 44 3.84 -5.55 -17.04
C GLY A 44 2.82 -6.34 -16.21
N SER A 45 2.56 -7.58 -16.63
CA SER A 45 1.51 -8.41 -16.02
C SER A 45 1.82 -8.69 -14.55
N ALA A 46 0.78 -8.54 -13.72
CA ALA A 46 0.84 -8.92 -12.32
C ALA A 46 1.39 -10.36 -12.17
N PRO A 47 2.20 -10.61 -11.14
CA PRO A 47 2.69 -11.96 -10.86
C PRO A 47 1.49 -12.90 -10.72
N GLN A 48 1.66 -14.12 -11.23
CA GLN A 48 0.62 -15.14 -11.15
C GLN A 48 0.24 -15.37 -9.68
N PRO A 49 -1.07 -15.47 -9.36
CA PRO A 49 -1.52 -15.78 -8.01
C PRO A 49 -0.84 -17.07 -7.54
N ILE A 50 -0.19 -17.00 -6.37
CA ILE A 50 0.38 -18.20 -5.76
C ILE A 50 -0.79 -19.07 -5.31
N ALA A 51 -0.78 -20.35 -5.69
CA ALA A 51 -1.77 -21.30 -5.20
C ALA A 51 -1.66 -21.38 -3.68
N THR A 52 -2.67 -20.87 -2.97
CA THR A 52 -2.73 -20.97 -1.52
C THR A 52 -2.74 -22.45 -1.15
N PRO A 53 -1.85 -22.90 -0.24
CA PRO A 53 -1.95 -24.27 0.27
C PRO A 53 -3.34 -24.50 0.86
N ALA A 54 -3.81 -25.75 0.85
CA ALA A 54 -5.04 -26.14 1.53
C ALA A 54 -5.12 -25.50 2.93
N PRO A 55 -6.32 -25.09 3.40
CA PRO A 55 -6.47 -24.28 4.61
C PRO A 55 -5.60 -24.84 5.73
N LEU A 56 -4.61 -24.05 6.15
CA LEU A 56 -3.67 -24.46 7.16
C LEU A 56 -4.43 -24.59 8.48
N SER A 57 -4.46 -25.80 9.05
CA SER A 57 -4.96 -26.01 10.39
C SER A 57 -3.90 -25.54 11.38
N LEU A 58 -4.28 -24.61 12.26
CA LEU A 58 -3.41 -24.12 13.31
C LEU A 58 -3.19 -25.25 14.34
N LYS A 59 -1.93 -25.66 14.54
CA LYS A 59 -1.58 -26.57 15.64
C LYS A 59 -1.72 -25.90 17.01
N VAL A 60 -1.55 -24.58 17.04
CA VAL A 60 -1.65 -23.73 18.22
C VAL A 60 -2.41 -22.49 17.80
N GLU A 61 -3.52 -22.21 18.48
CA GLU A 61 -4.31 -21.01 18.23
C GLU A 61 -3.56 -19.78 18.75
N PRO A 62 -3.56 -18.64 18.04
CA PRO A 62 -2.95 -17.42 18.53
C PRO A 62 -3.67 -16.94 19.79
N GLU A 63 -2.96 -16.92 20.91
CA GLU A 63 -3.43 -16.26 22.11
C GLU A 63 -3.25 -14.74 21.96
N ALA A 64 -4.29 -13.97 22.28
CA ALA A 64 -4.24 -12.51 22.36
C ALA A 64 -3.49 -12.04 23.62
N ASN A 65 -2.27 -12.54 23.83
CA ASN A 65 -1.47 -12.31 25.03
C ASN A 65 -0.72 -10.97 24.95
N VAL A 66 -1.42 -9.90 25.34
CA VAL A 66 -0.86 -8.53 25.43
C VAL A 66 0.21 -8.40 26.52
N THR A 67 0.19 -9.26 27.54
CA THR A 67 1.15 -9.28 28.66
C THR A 67 2.59 -9.48 28.19
N ARG A 68 2.80 -10.21 27.07
CA ARG A 68 4.12 -10.33 26.43
C ARG A 68 4.74 -8.99 26.06
N TYR A 69 3.94 -8.00 25.69
CA TYR A 69 4.43 -6.65 25.36
C TYR A 69 4.45 -5.73 26.56
N ASP A 70 3.51 -5.89 27.51
CA ASP A 70 3.51 -5.12 28.76
C ASP A 70 4.77 -5.35 29.58
N THR A 71 5.29 -6.57 29.59
CA THR A 71 6.54 -6.93 30.28
C THR A 71 7.81 -6.38 29.61
N LEU A 72 7.75 -6.08 28.31
CA LEU A 72 8.83 -5.43 27.56
C LEU A 72 8.78 -3.91 27.68
N ARG A 73 7.66 -3.36 28.17
CA ARG A 73 7.55 -1.93 28.42
C ARG A 73 8.46 -1.62 29.62
N PRO A 74 9.47 -0.76 29.47
CA PRO A 74 10.23 -0.31 30.63
C PRO A 74 9.22 0.25 31.63
N VAL A 75 9.26 -0.25 32.87
CA VAL A 75 8.46 0.30 33.97
C VAL A 75 8.78 1.77 33.98
N ALA A 76 7.83 2.61 33.55
CA ALA A 76 8.00 4.04 33.57
C ALA A 76 8.37 4.38 35.01
N GLN A 77 9.63 4.76 35.22
CA GLN A 77 10.02 5.41 36.45
C GLN A 77 9.12 6.64 36.53
N SER A 78 8.10 6.53 37.38
CA SER A 78 7.28 7.58 37.94
C SER A 78 7.13 8.87 37.11
N GLY A 79 5.93 9.07 36.56
CA GLY A 79 5.28 10.38 36.50
C GLY A 79 5.89 11.44 35.58
N GLY A 80 5.21 11.74 34.48
CA GLY A 80 5.43 13.00 33.80
C GLY A 80 4.76 13.12 32.44
N ARG A 81 3.77 14.02 32.37
CA ARG A 81 3.47 14.87 31.20
C ARG A 81 2.56 14.36 30.08
N TYR A 82 1.53 13.57 30.38
CA TYR A 82 0.40 13.41 29.43
C TYR A 82 -0.94 13.60 30.14
N ALA A 83 -1.17 14.83 30.60
CA ALA A 83 -2.49 15.37 30.87
C ALA A 83 -2.49 16.83 30.39
N ALA A 84 -2.88 17.01 29.13
CA ALA A 84 -3.40 18.24 28.53
C ALA A 84 -3.98 17.87 27.16
#